data_AF-A0A529C4G1-F1
#
_entry.id   AF-A0A529C4G1-F1
#
_cell.length_a   1.000
_cell.length_b   1.000
_cell.length_c   1.000
_cell.angle_alpha   90.00
_cell.angle_beta   90.00
_cell.angle_gamma   90.00
#
_symmetry.space_group_name_H-M   'P 1'
#
loop_
_entity.id
_entity.type
_entity.pdbx_description
1 polymer ?
#
loop_
_entity_poly.entity_id
_entity_poly.type
_entity_poly.pdbx_seq_one_letter_code
_entity_poly.pdbx_strand_id
1 'polypeptide(L)'
;MAGESKKHEGGVSYHIPGSEYFEKRGLKRHAGVFSLWALGVGAVISGDFSGWNLGFAVGGWGGMFIGTVLIAIMYLGLTYSIAEMSPALPHTGGAYSFARTAFGPWGGFITGIAENIEYVLTPAVVVYFIGTYMTAITGTPDAWQPIWWLAGYLVFVGLNVRGVALSF
;
A
#
# COMPACT_ATOMS: atom_id res chain seq x y z
N MET A 1 26.49 0.49 27.19
CA MET A 1 26.98 1.60 26.34
C MET A 1 27.77 1.00 25.19
N ALA A 2 27.10 0.51 24.14
CA ALA A 2 27.75 0.06 22.91
C ALA A 2 27.62 1.20 21.88
N GLY A 3 28.76 1.62 21.34
CA GLY A 3 28.94 2.91 20.67
C GLY A 3 28.09 3.07 19.41
N GLU A 4 27.39 4.21 19.35
CA GLU A 4 26.81 4.74 18.13
C GLU A 4 27.96 5.05 17.15
N SER A 5 27.98 4.40 15.99
CA SER A 5 28.94 4.72 14.93
C SER A 5 28.21 5.40 13.77
N LYS A 6 28.80 6.50 13.29
CA LYS A 6 28.32 7.20 12.10
C LYS A 6 29.06 6.66 10.89
N LYS A 7 28.36 5.95 10.01
CA LYS A 7 28.90 5.52 8.71
C LYS A 7 28.50 6.52 7.64
N HIS A 8 29.44 6.91 6.78
CA HIS A 8 29.16 7.80 5.66
C HIS A 8 29.27 7.03 4.34
N GLU A 9 28.17 6.94 3.60
CA GLU A 9 28.14 6.36 2.25
C GLU A 9 27.26 7.24 1.35
N GLY A 10 27.80 7.63 0.17
CA GLY A 10 27.02 8.27 -0.90
C GLY A 10 26.30 9.57 -0.51
N GLY A 11 26.89 10.42 0.34
CA GLY A 11 26.34 11.73 0.71
C GLY A 11 25.37 11.75 1.90
N VAL A 12 25.10 10.60 2.54
CA VAL A 12 24.20 10.49 3.69
C VAL A 12 24.98 10.02 4.92
N SER A 13 24.72 10.64 6.09
CA SER A 13 25.21 10.15 7.39
C SER A 13 24.24 9.11 7.94
N TYR A 14 24.74 7.91 8.24
CA TYR A 14 23.96 6.86 8.89
C TYR A 14 24.19 6.91 10.40
N HIS A 15 23.13 6.85 11.18
CA HIS A 15 23.21 6.51 12.60
C HIS A 15 22.92 5.02 12.72
N ILE A 16 23.86 4.26 13.27
CA ILE A 16 23.67 2.83 13.53
C ILE A 16 23.08 2.70 14.94
N PRO A 17 21.79 2.36 15.09
CA PRO A 17 21.18 2.21 16.40
C PRO A 17 21.71 0.94 17.09
N GLY A 18 21.93 1.01 18.40
CA GLY A 18 22.31 -0.17 19.20
C GLY A 18 21.17 -1.20 19.32
N SER A 19 21.48 -2.41 19.78
CA SER A 19 20.53 -3.53 19.92
C SER A 19 19.25 -3.19 20.71
N GLU A 20 19.38 -2.29 21.69
CA GLU A 20 18.29 -1.79 22.53
C GLU A 20 17.18 -1.05 21.73
N TYR A 21 17.52 -0.47 20.57
CA TYR A 21 16.55 0.16 19.66
C TYR A 21 15.60 -0.86 19.02
N PHE A 22 16.11 -2.05 18.70
CA PHE A 22 15.33 -3.12 18.08
C PHE A 22 14.47 -3.87 19.12
N GLU A 23 14.97 -4.05 20.35
CA GLU A 23 14.20 -4.63 21.46
C GLU A 23 12.95 -3.82 21.79
N LYS A 24 13.05 -2.48 21.78
CA LYS A 24 11.89 -1.59 22.02
C LYS A 24 10.85 -1.58 20.89
N ARG A 25 11.19 -2.12 19.70
CA ARG A 25 10.33 -2.11 18.51
C ARG A 25 9.91 -3.51 18.04
N GLY A 26 9.94 -4.49 18.94
CA GLY A 26 9.43 -5.83 18.66
C GLY A 26 8.02 -5.79 18.08
N LEU A 27 7.82 -6.44 16.94
CA LEU A 27 6.53 -6.53 16.25
C LEU A 27 5.53 -7.29 17.13
N LYS A 28 4.53 -6.59 17.66
CA LYS A 28 3.37 -7.24 18.25
C LYS A 28 2.53 -7.85 17.11
N ARG A 29 2.32 -9.17 17.14
CA ARG A 29 1.46 -9.86 16.18
C ARG A 29 -0.01 -9.53 16.46
N HIS A 30 -0.62 -8.71 15.61
CA HIS A 30 -2.03 -8.32 15.75
C HIS A 30 -2.97 -9.03 14.75
N ALA A 31 -2.44 -9.54 13.62
CA ALA A 31 -3.24 -10.20 12.59
C ALA A 31 -2.75 -11.63 12.33
N GLY A 32 -3.66 -12.60 12.40
CA GLY A 32 -3.39 -13.99 12.00
C GLY A 32 -3.32 -14.15 10.49
N VAL A 33 -2.78 -15.29 10.02
CA VAL A 33 -2.61 -15.61 8.59
C VAL A 33 -3.93 -15.48 7.81
N PHE A 34 -5.03 -15.98 8.37
CA PHE A 34 -6.36 -15.89 7.74
C PHE A 34 -6.86 -14.45 7.63
N SER A 35 -6.62 -13.61 8.64
CA SER A 35 -6.99 -12.19 8.60
C SER A 35 -6.21 -11.46 7.52
N LEU A 36 -4.90 -11.71 7.39
CA LEU A 36 -4.05 -11.12 6.35
C LEU A 36 -4.48 -11.56 4.95
N TRP A 37 -4.78 -12.85 4.78
CA TRP A 37 -5.31 -13.38 3.51
C TRP A 37 -6.66 -12.74 3.14
N ALA A 38 -7.59 -12.66 4.09
CA ALA A 38 -8.91 -12.07 3.85
C ALA A 38 -8.82 -10.58 3.50
N LEU A 39 -7.94 -9.83 4.16
CA LEU A 39 -7.66 -8.43 3.84
C LEU A 39 -7.10 -8.28 2.41
N GLY A 40 -6.11 -9.09 2.05
CA GLY A 40 -5.51 -9.06 0.72
C GLY A 40 -6.49 -9.43 -0.40
N VAL A 41 -7.20 -10.55 -0.25
CA VAL A 41 -8.18 -11.01 -1.25
C VAL A 41 -9.34 -10.02 -1.39
N GLY A 42 -9.85 -9.49 -0.27
CA GLY A 42 -10.91 -8.48 -0.29
C GLY A 42 -10.50 -7.22 -1.06
N ALA A 43 -9.27 -6.75 -0.85
CA ALA A 43 -8.75 -5.59 -1.58
C ALA A 43 -8.66 -5.84 -3.10
N VAL A 44 -8.22 -7.04 -3.52
CA VAL A 44 -8.12 -7.39 -4.95
C VAL A 44 -9.50 -7.49 -5.60
N ILE A 45 -10.45 -8.19 -4.97
CA ILE A 45 -11.82 -8.32 -5.50
C ILE A 45 -12.48 -6.96 -5.63
N SER A 46 -12.30 -6.06 -4.66
CA SER A 46 -12.81 -4.69 -4.75
C SER A 46 -12.28 -3.94 -5.98
N GLY A 47 -11.02 -4.16 -6.35
CA GLY A 47 -10.38 -3.55 -7.52
C GLY A 47 -10.98 -4.03 -8.86
N ASP A 48 -11.45 -5.27 -8.91
CA ASP A 48 -12.03 -5.87 -10.11
C ASP A 48 -13.29 -5.12 -10.56
N PHE A 49 -14.17 -4.79 -9.60
CA PHE A 49 -15.41 -4.04 -9.87
C PHE A 49 -15.19 -2.59 -10.29
N SER A 50 -14.05 -2.00 -9.92
CA SER A 50 -13.77 -0.58 -10.08
C SER A 50 -12.93 -0.28 -11.33
N GLY A 51 -11.87 -1.04 -11.62
CA GLY A 51 -10.89 -0.63 -12.65
C GLY A 51 -11.07 -1.23 -14.05
N TRP A 52 -11.63 -2.43 -14.17
CA TRP A 52 -11.46 -3.24 -15.38
C TRP A 52 -12.25 -2.73 -16.58
N ASN A 53 -13.45 -2.18 -16.33
CA ASN A 53 -14.29 -1.61 -17.39
C ASN A 53 -13.58 -0.47 -18.14
N LEU A 54 -12.82 0.37 -17.42
CA LEU A 54 -12.01 1.43 -18.03
C LEU A 54 -10.87 0.86 -18.86
N GLY A 55 -10.21 -0.18 -18.37
CA GLY A 55 -9.16 -0.89 -19.09
C GLY A 55 -9.66 -1.51 -20.40
N PHE A 56 -10.82 -2.18 -20.37
CA PHE A 56 -11.45 -2.72 -21.59
C PHE A 56 -11.90 -1.62 -22.55
N ALA A 57 -12.42 -0.51 -22.06
CA ALA A 57 -12.85 0.60 -22.90
C ALA A 57 -11.70 1.22 -23.72
N VAL A 58 -10.49 1.24 -23.16
CA VAL A 58 -9.30 1.81 -23.81
C VAL A 58 -8.50 0.77 -24.59
N GLY A 59 -8.17 -0.36 -23.97
CA GLY A 59 -7.27 -1.38 -24.53
C GLY A 59 -7.97 -2.50 -25.28
N GLY A 60 -9.30 -2.57 -25.22
CA GLY A 60 -10.06 -3.71 -25.71
C GLY A 60 -9.67 -5.03 -25.03
N TRP A 61 -10.17 -6.14 -25.55
CA TRP A 61 -9.92 -7.45 -24.97
C TRP A 61 -8.46 -7.89 -25.12
N GLY A 62 -7.87 -7.69 -26.31
CA GLY A 62 -6.48 -8.05 -26.59
C GLY A 62 -5.46 -7.26 -25.77
N GLY A 63 -5.66 -5.95 -25.61
CA GLY A 63 -4.80 -5.11 -24.79
C GLY A 63 -4.89 -5.47 -23.31
N MET A 64 -6.10 -5.71 -22.81
CA MET A 64 -6.30 -6.18 -21.42
C MET A 64 -5.66 -7.54 -21.17
N PHE A 65 -5.76 -8.48 -22.10
CA PHE A 65 -5.12 -9.79 -21.98
C PHE A 65 -3.58 -9.67 -21.87
N ILE A 66 -2.94 -8.93 -22.78
CA ILE A 66 -1.49 -8.72 -22.75
C ILE A 66 -1.07 -7.97 -21.48
N GLY A 67 -1.80 -6.90 -21.12
CA GLY A 67 -1.55 -6.14 -19.90
C GLY A 67 -1.62 -7.00 -18.64
N THR A 68 -2.62 -7.88 -18.56
CA THR A 68 -2.80 -8.81 -17.43
C THR A 68 -1.64 -9.78 -17.33
N VAL A 69 -1.20 -10.37 -18.44
CA VAL A 69 -0.04 -11.29 -18.45
C VAL A 69 1.23 -10.59 -17.99
N LEU A 70 1.50 -9.38 -18.48
CA LEU A 70 2.68 -8.60 -18.09
C LEU A 70 2.68 -8.27 -16.59
N ILE A 71 1.56 -7.75 -16.08
CA ILE A 71 1.41 -7.42 -14.66
C ILE A 71 1.50 -8.68 -13.80
N ALA A 72 0.92 -9.80 -14.22
CA ALA A 72 1.02 -11.07 -13.49
C ALA A 72 2.48 -11.53 -13.32
N ILE A 73 3.29 -11.44 -14.38
CA ILE A 73 4.73 -11.79 -14.31
C ILE A 73 5.45 -10.85 -13.34
N MET A 74 5.21 -9.53 -13.44
CA MET A 74 5.79 -8.55 -12.52
C MET A 74 5.41 -8.82 -11.06
N TYR A 75 4.15 -9.18 -10.82
CA TYR A 75 3.60 -9.43 -9.49
C TYR A 75 4.16 -10.71 -8.86
N LEU A 76 4.39 -11.76 -9.67
CA LEU A 76 5.09 -12.96 -9.22
C LEU A 76 6.53 -12.63 -8.78
N GLY A 77 7.26 -11.85 -9.56
CA GLY A 77 8.61 -11.40 -9.21
C GLY A 77 8.64 -10.59 -7.91
N LEU A 78 7.69 -9.65 -7.75
CA LEU A 78 7.52 -8.88 -6.52
C LEU A 78 7.22 -9.78 -5.31
N THR A 79 6.32 -10.75 -5.48
CA THR A 79 5.91 -11.67 -4.41
C THR A 79 7.07 -12.54 -3.94
N TYR A 80 7.86 -13.11 -4.86
CA TYR A 80 9.05 -13.88 -4.49
C TYR A 80 10.12 -13.01 -3.81
N SER A 81 10.33 -11.79 -4.31
CA SER A 81 11.27 -10.85 -3.68
C SER A 81 10.87 -10.55 -2.24
N ILE A 82 9.60 -10.28 -1.97
CA ILE A 82 9.09 -10.03 -0.61
C ILE A 82 9.18 -11.29 0.26
N ALA A 83 8.92 -12.48 -0.31
CA ALA A 83 9.00 -13.74 0.41
C ALA A 83 10.43 -14.06 0.88
N GLU A 84 11.46 -13.72 0.10
CA GLU A 84 12.86 -13.91 0.49
C GLU A 84 13.37 -12.81 1.43
N MET A 85 12.94 -11.57 1.23
CA MET A 85 13.43 -10.43 2.02
C MET A 85 12.74 -10.31 3.39
N SER A 86 11.47 -10.71 3.51
CA SER A 86 10.73 -10.57 4.78
C SER A 86 11.29 -11.40 5.96
N PRO A 87 11.84 -12.62 5.78
CA PRO A 87 12.57 -13.32 6.84
C PRO A 87 13.98 -12.79 7.06
N ALA A 88 14.64 -12.29 6.00
CA ALA A 88 16.02 -11.79 6.06
C ALA A 88 16.13 -10.42 6.77
N LEU A 89 15.09 -9.60 6.69
CA LEU A 89 15.03 -8.26 7.27
C LEU A 89 13.81 -8.14 8.20
N PRO A 90 13.83 -8.76 9.40
CA PRO A 90 12.67 -8.85 10.31
C PRO A 90 12.48 -7.57 11.12
N HIS A 91 12.49 -6.42 10.45
CA HIS A 91 12.25 -5.11 11.05
C HIS A 91 11.15 -4.36 10.31
N THR A 92 10.48 -3.46 11.02
CA THR A 92 9.46 -2.57 10.45
C THR A 92 10.06 -1.70 9.34
N GLY A 93 9.39 -1.58 8.21
CA GLY A 93 9.80 -0.67 7.14
C GLY A 93 9.30 -0.98 5.73
N GLY A 94 8.58 -2.09 5.51
CA GLY A 94 7.87 -2.35 4.25
C GLY A 94 8.77 -2.41 3.00
N ALA A 95 8.21 -2.07 1.84
CA ALA A 95 8.94 -2.12 0.57
C ALA A 95 10.08 -1.09 0.52
N TYR A 96 9.89 0.10 1.13
CA TYR A 96 10.96 1.08 1.34
C TYR A 96 12.23 0.45 1.93
N SER A 97 12.07 -0.34 2.99
CA SER A 97 13.18 -0.96 3.69
C SER A 97 13.91 -2.00 2.83
N PHE A 98 13.15 -2.83 2.11
CA PHE A 98 13.70 -3.80 1.17
C PHE A 98 14.48 -3.13 0.04
N ALA A 99 13.90 -2.10 -0.57
CA ALA A 99 14.53 -1.34 -1.64
C ALA A 99 15.78 -0.60 -1.15
N ARG A 100 15.75 -0.06 0.08
CA ARG A 100 16.91 0.59 0.69
C ARG A 100 18.06 -0.38 0.92
N THR A 101 17.77 -1.60 1.37
CA THR A 101 18.80 -2.63 1.60
C THR A 101 19.37 -3.17 0.29
N ALA A 102 18.53 -3.36 -0.74
CA ALA A 102 18.96 -3.92 -2.02
C ALA A 102 19.64 -2.90 -2.96
N PHE A 103 19.14 -1.67 -3.01
CA PHE A 103 19.55 -0.65 -4.01
C PHE A 103 20.14 0.63 -3.38
N GLY A 104 20.33 0.64 -2.05
CA GLY A 104 20.89 1.77 -1.33
C GLY A 104 19.89 2.92 -1.09
N PRO A 105 20.36 4.07 -0.58
CA PRO A 105 19.49 5.15 -0.10
C PRO A 105 18.58 5.75 -1.18
N TRP A 106 19.03 5.83 -2.43
CA TRP A 106 18.22 6.35 -3.54
C TRP A 106 17.08 5.39 -3.92
N GLY A 107 17.35 4.08 -3.98
CA GLY A 107 16.31 3.09 -4.23
C GLY A 107 15.26 3.08 -3.11
N GLY A 108 15.69 3.20 -1.86
CA GLY A 108 14.80 3.44 -0.73
C GLY A 108 13.97 4.72 -0.91
N PHE A 109 14.60 5.86 -1.18
CA PHE A 109 13.90 7.15 -1.32
C PHE A 109 12.82 7.15 -2.41
N ILE A 110 13.13 6.64 -3.60
CA ILE A 110 12.18 6.57 -4.71
C ILE A 110 10.99 5.67 -4.33
N THR A 111 11.27 4.49 -3.76
CA THR A 111 10.23 3.56 -3.30
C THR A 111 9.35 4.20 -2.22
N GLY A 112 9.95 4.93 -1.28
CA GLY A 112 9.19 5.63 -0.23
C GLY A 112 8.28 6.73 -0.77
N ILE A 113 8.72 7.48 -1.79
CA ILE A 113 7.85 8.45 -2.47
C ILE A 113 6.71 7.73 -3.20
N ALA A 114 7.01 6.65 -3.92
CA ALA A 114 6.01 5.88 -4.63
C ALA A 114 4.96 5.31 -3.66
N GLU A 115 5.37 4.72 -2.55
CA GLU A 115 4.47 4.23 -1.49
C GLU A 115 3.59 5.36 -0.92
N ASN A 116 4.15 6.56 -0.69
CA ASN A 116 3.35 7.70 -0.21
C ASN A 116 2.28 8.11 -1.22
N ILE A 117 2.63 8.19 -2.50
CA ILE A 117 1.68 8.51 -3.57
C ILE A 117 0.59 7.45 -3.64
N GLU A 118 0.96 6.17 -3.59
CA GLU A 118 0.03 5.05 -3.57
C GLU A 118 -0.95 5.13 -2.39
N TYR A 119 -0.45 5.41 -1.18
CA TYR A 119 -1.29 5.53 0.01
C TYR A 119 -2.28 6.71 -0.04
N VAL A 120 -1.97 7.78 -0.78
CA VAL A 120 -2.88 8.92 -0.96
C VAL A 120 -3.89 8.66 -2.09
N LEU A 121 -3.43 8.08 -3.20
CA LEU A 121 -4.28 7.84 -4.36
C LEU A 121 -5.27 6.71 -4.14
N THR A 122 -4.88 5.65 -3.44
CA THR A 122 -5.74 4.48 -3.19
C THR A 122 -7.08 4.88 -2.55
N PRO A 123 -7.14 5.59 -1.41
CA PRO A 123 -8.42 6.02 -0.84
C PRO A 123 -9.17 7.00 -1.75
N ALA A 124 -8.47 7.87 -2.49
CA ALA A 124 -9.11 8.79 -3.43
C ALA A 124 -9.86 8.05 -4.55
N VAL A 125 -9.22 7.03 -5.14
CA VAL A 125 -9.82 6.18 -6.17
C VAL A 125 -11.00 5.39 -5.61
N VAL A 126 -10.87 4.81 -4.42
CA VAL A 126 -11.97 4.08 -3.76
C VAL A 126 -13.18 4.99 -3.53
N VAL A 127 -12.97 6.19 -3.00
CA VAL A 127 -14.06 7.17 -2.75
C VAL A 127 -14.68 7.66 -4.06
N TYR A 128 -13.88 7.84 -5.12
CA TYR A 128 -14.38 8.16 -6.45
C TYR A 128 -15.39 7.11 -6.93
N PHE A 129 -15.02 5.83 -6.89
CA PHE A 129 -15.90 4.74 -7.31
C PHE A 129 -17.15 4.60 -6.44
N ILE A 130 -17.03 4.75 -5.12
CA ILE A 130 -18.20 4.82 -4.24
C ILE A 130 -19.14 5.94 -4.67
N GLY A 131 -18.61 7.12 -4.97
CA GLY A 131 -19.41 8.24 -5.48
C GLY A 131 -20.15 7.86 -6.76
N THR A 132 -19.46 7.26 -7.73
CA THR A 132 -20.05 6.82 -8.99
C THR A 132 -21.16 5.78 -8.79
N TYR A 133 -20.96 4.79 -7.91
CA TYR A 133 -21.98 3.80 -7.60
C TYR A 133 -23.17 4.41 -6.85
N MET A 134 -22.92 5.29 -5.88
CA MET A 134 -23.99 5.96 -5.13
C MET A 134 -24.85 6.83 -6.04
N THR A 135 -24.24 7.60 -6.94
CA THR A 135 -24.95 8.36 -7.97
C THR A 135 -25.84 7.45 -8.82
N ALA A 136 -25.30 6.33 -9.31
CA ALA A 136 -26.05 5.37 -10.12
C ALA A 136 -27.21 4.70 -9.36
N ILE A 137 -27.01 4.32 -8.09
CA ILE A 137 -28.02 3.64 -7.27
C ILE A 137 -29.14 4.59 -6.85
N THR A 138 -28.79 5.82 -6.48
CA THR A 138 -29.75 6.80 -5.93
C THR A 138 -30.39 7.67 -7.02
N GLY A 139 -29.86 7.65 -8.24
CA GLY A 139 -30.32 8.50 -9.34
C GLY A 139 -30.07 9.99 -9.12
N THR A 140 -29.15 10.35 -8.21
CA THR A 140 -28.79 11.76 -7.99
C THR A 140 -28.09 12.34 -9.22
N PRO A 141 -28.22 13.64 -9.51
CA PRO A 141 -27.47 14.28 -10.59
C PRO A 141 -25.95 14.18 -10.38
N ASP A 142 -25.16 14.08 -11.45
CA ASP A 142 -23.69 14.00 -11.39
C ASP A 142 -23.05 15.17 -10.63
N ALA A 143 -23.69 16.34 -10.64
CA ALA A 143 -23.25 17.51 -9.87
C ALA A 143 -23.21 17.28 -8.34
N TRP A 144 -23.89 16.24 -7.85
CA TRP A 144 -23.93 15.87 -6.43
C TRP A 144 -22.84 14.86 -6.05
N GLN A 145 -22.08 14.34 -7.02
CA GLN A 145 -21.00 13.38 -6.78
C GLN A 145 -19.96 13.86 -5.73
N PRO A 146 -19.58 15.16 -5.66
CA PRO A 146 -18.71 15.65 -4.60
C PRO A 146 -19.25 15.46 -3.17
N ILE A 147 -20.58 15.44 -2.99
CA ILE A 147 -21.21 15.17 -1.69
C ILE A 147 -20.99 13.71 -1.30
N TRP A 148 -21.14 12.78 -2.24
CA TRP A 148 -20.84 11.36 -2.01
C TRP A 148 -19.37 11.14 -1.70
N TRP A 149 -18.45 11.89 -2.34
CA TRP A 149 -17.04 11.83 -2.01
C TRP A 149 -16.75 12.28 -0.59
N LEU A 150 -17.31 13.42 -0.17
CA LEU A 150 -17.18 13.93 1.20
C LEU A 150 -17.74 12.94 2.22
N ALA A 151 -18.92 12.39 1.99
CA ALA A 151 -19.53 11.39 2.85
C ALA A 151 -18.65 10.12 2.95
N GLY A 152 -18.16 9.62 1.81
CA GLY A 152 -17.25 8.48 1.76
C GLY A 152 -15.97 8.71 2.56
N TYR A 153 -15.33 9.87 2.37
CA TYR A 153 -14.13 10.25 3.14
C TYR A 153 -14.41 10.34 4.64
N LEU A 154 -15.50 10.99 5.05
CA LEU A 154 -15.86 11.10 6.46
C LEU A 154 -16.06 9.72 7.10
N VAL A 155 -16.73 8.80 6.41
CA VAL A 155 -16.93 7.43 6.87
C VAL A 155 -15.59 6.69 6.96
N PHE A 156 -14.76 6.72 5.91
CA PHE A 156 -13.46 6.04 5.91
C PHE A 156 -12.53 6.57 6.99
N VAL A 157 -12.38 7.89 7.10
CA VAL A 157 -11.53 8.50 8.13
C VAL A 157 -12.08 8.18 9.52
N GLY A 158 -13.40 8.29 9.72
CA GLY A 158 -14.03 7.95 11.00
C GLY A 158 -13.80 6.50 11.42
N LEU A 159 -13.92 5.55 10.49
CA LEU A 159 -13.62 4.14 10.74
C LEU A 159 -12.14 3.90 11.01
N ASN A 160 -11.23 4.54 10.26
CA ASN A 160 -9.79 4.43 10.47
C ASN A 160 -9.39 4.96 11.86
N VAL A 161 -9.89 6.13 12.25
CA VAL A 161 -9.60 6.72 13.57
C VAL A 161 -10.11 5.82 14.70
N ARG A 162 -11.34 5.30 14.58
CA ARG A 162 -11.88 4.35 15.58
C ARG A 162 -11.10 3.04 15.62
N GLY A 163 -10.73 2.49 14.46
CA GLY A 163 -9.94 1.26 14.38
C GLY A 163 -8.57 1.38 15.03
N VAL A 164 -7.89 2.52 14.81
CA VAL A 164 -6.64 2.85 15.49
C VAL A 164 -6.85 2.94 17.00
N ALA A 165 -7.87 3.67 17.47
CA ALA A 165 -8.15 3.82 18.90
C ALA A 165 -8.53 2.51 19.61
N LEU A 166 -9.04 1.51 18.89
CA LEU A 166 -9.34 0.18 19.43
C LEU A 166 -8.14 -0.79 19.42
N SER A 167 -7.08 -0.46 18.65
CA SER A 167 -5.91 -1.32 18.45
C SER A 167 -4.70 -0.93 19.32
N PHE A 168 -4.77 0.21 20.02
CA PHE A 168 -3.75 0.72 20.93
C PHE A 168 -4.31 0.89 22.34
#